data_AF-A0A1J6W3A5-F1
#
_entry.id   AF-A0A1J6W3A5-F1
#
_cell.length_a   1.000
_cell.length_b   1.000
_cell.length_c   1.000
_cell.angle_alpha   90.00
_cell.angle_beta   90.00
_cell.angle_gamma   90.00
#
_symmetry.space_group_name_H-M   'P 1'
#
loop_
_entity.id
_entity.type
_entity.pdbx_description
1 polymer ?
#
loop_
_entity_poly.entity_id
_entity_poly.type
_entity_poly.pdbx_seq_one_letter_code
_entity_poly.pdbx_strand_id
1 'polypeptide(L)'
;MKKIWFLGLGLALLLVGCSDAGSEEGKKEESADTSSANTDAAGELMDFYLNLTTTINGTDIDLNGYEAAVGGEAPPTGDELAKLADSAAASAEESAKAVENTEVPSGLEDYKKDIEEFKSTLAESYNMKAEALKAEGEADLTEADEKMVEAENQIKAILDKAGLVSSSLVNDLNG
;
A
#
# COMPACT_ATOMS: atom_id res chain seq x y z
N MET A 1 32.47 2.53 49.81
CA MET A 1 31.68 2.23 48.58
C MET A 1 32.63 1.82 47.47
N LYS A 2 32.24 0.77 46.73
CA LYS A 2 32.69 0.33 45.38
C LYS A 2 34.15 -0.15 45.24
N LYS A 3 34.32 -1.47 45.30
CA LYS A 3 35.49 -2.21 44.81
C LYS A 3 35.30 -2.47 43.31
N ILE A 4 36.28 -2.08 42.52
CA ILE A 4 36.39 -2.34 41.08
C ILE A 4 36.81 -3.80 40.89
N TRP A 5 36.07 -4.53 40.05
CA TRP A 5 36.50 -5.83 39.54
C TRP A 5 36.66 -5.74 38.03
N PHE A 6 37.80 -6.25 37.58
CA PHE A 6 38.26 -6.33 36.20
C PHE A 6 37.81 -7.64 35.54
N LEU A 7 37.73 -7.58 34.20
CA LEU A 7 38.06 -8.61 33.21
C LEU A 7 37.15 -9.83 33.03
N GLY A 8 36.81 -10.07 31.74
CA GLY A 8 36.27 -11.33 31.25
C GLY A 8 35.85 -11.32 29.78
N LEU A 9 36.81 -11.12 28.87
CA LEU A 9 36.67 -11.41 27.43
C LEU A 9 36.53 -12.92 27.22
N GLY A 10 35.50 -13.36 26.50
CA GLY A 10 35.28 -14.77 26.16
C GLY A 10 34.64 -14.93 24.79
N LEU A 11 35.47 -14.89 23.75
CA LEU A 11 35.14 -15.35 22.41
C LEU A 11 35.44 -16.86 22.34
N ALA A 12 34.45 -17.68 22.03
CA ALA A 12 34.68 -19.10 21.71
C ALA A 12 33.82 -19.49 20.50
N LEU A 13 34.46 -19.44 19.34
CA LEU A 13 34.08 -20.18 18.14
C LEU A 13 34.60 -21.61 18.28
N LEU A 14 33.74 -22.61 18.12
CA LEU A 14 34.15 -23.97 17.77
C LEU A 14 33.28 -24.51 16.63
N LEU A 15 34.01 -24.95 15.59
CA LEU A 15 33.62 -25.48 14.29
C LEU A 15 33.20 -26.95 14.36
N VAL A 16 32.31 -27.40 13.45
CA VAL A 16 32.33 -28.67 12.67
C VAL A 16 31.30 -28.45 11.53
N GLY A 17 31.49 -28.70 10.24
CA GLY A 17 32.37 -29.62 9.51
C GLY A 17 31.52 -30.70 8.81
N CYS A 18 31.57 -30.76 7.47
CA CYS A 18 30.71 -31.48 6.52
C CYS A 18 30.77 -33.05 6.55
N SER A 19 29.70 -33.68 6.01
CA SER A 19 29.61 -34.99 5.31
C SER A 19 29.22 -36.31 6.03
N ASP A 20 28.03 -36.80 5.63
CA ASP A 20 27.55 -38.16 5.26
C ASP A 20 27.46 -39.36 6.25
N ALA A 21 26.29 -40.03 6.14
CA ALA A 21 25.88 -41.39 6.51
C ALA A 21 25.72 -41.83 8.00
N GLY A 22 24.48 -42.21 8.36
CA GLY A 22 24.21 -43.22 9.40
C GLY A 22 22.97 -42.98 10.29
N SER A 23 21.92 -43.78 10.06
CA SER A 23 20.62 -43.91 10.75
C SER A 23 20.60 -43.76 12.29
N GLU A 24 19.53 -43.16 12.82
CA GLU A 24 18.49 -43.90 13.56
C GLU A 24 17.24 -43.03 13.83
N GLU A 25 16.10 -43.71 13.83
CA GLU A 25 14.74 -43.20 13.79
C GLU A 25 14.31 -42.46 15.07
N GLY A 26 13.55 -41.38 14.90
CA GLY A 26 12.94 -40.65 16.02
C GLY A 26 11.86 -39.69 15.57
N LYS A 27 10.64 -40.23 15.39
CA LYS A 27 9.32 -39.57 15.41
C LYS A 27 9.13 -38.30 14.56
N LYS A 28 8.27 -38.48 13.54
CA LYS A 28 7.41 -37.44 12.98
C LYS A 28 6.76 -36.59 14.09
N GLU A 29 7.20 -35.35 14.21
CA GLU A 29 6.29 -34.23 14.45
C GLU A 29 6.16 -33.51 13.12
N GLU A 30 5.05 -33.77 12.45
CA GLU A 30 4.56 -33.00 11.33
C GLU A 30 4.15 -31.64 11.91
N SER A 31 5.12 -30.73 12.03
CA SER A 31 4.84 -29.30 12.09
C SER A 31 4.11 -28.98 10.80
N ALA A 32 2.80 -28.78 10.91
CA ALA A 32 1.99 -28.24 9.84
C ALA A 32 2.68 -26.98 9.31
N ASP A 33 3.07 -27.06 8.05
CA ASP A 33 3.70 -26.02 7.26
C ASP A 33 2.70 -24.88 7.05
N THR A 34 2.56 -24.02 8.06
CA THR A 34 1.80 -22.75 7.98
C THR A 34 2.70 -21.60 7.51
N SER A 35 3.99 -21.87 7.28
CA SER A 35 4.95 -20.86 6.83
C SER A 35 5.00 -20.73 5.31
N SER A 36 4.89 -21.82 4.54
CA SER A 36 5.01 -21.73 3.08
C SER A 36 3.77 -21.14 2.39
N ALA A 37 2.57 -21.29 2.96
CA ALA A 37 1.35 -20.69 2.42
C ALA A 37 1.23 -19.19 2.70
N ASN A 38 1.68 -18.73 3.87
CA ASN A 38 1.68 -17.31 4.23
C ASN A 38 2.70 -16.50 3.42
N THR A 39 3.85 -17.08 3.08
CA THR A 39 4.85 -16.38 2.25
C THR A 39 4.40 -16.15 0.82
N ASP A 40 3.54 -17.02 0.30
CA ASP A 40 3.00 -16.92 -1.07
C ASP A 40 1.93 -15.81 -1.14
N ALA A 41 0.96 -15.83 -0.22
CA ALA A 41 -0.07 -14.80 -0.14
C ALA A 41 0.49 -13.40 0.20
N ALA A 42 1.51 -13.32 1.05
CA ALA A 42 2.19 -12.04 1.34
C ALA A 42 2.92 -11.49 0.10
N GLY A 43 3.54 -12.36 -0.70
CA GLY A 43 4.15 -11.97 -1.98
C GLY A 43 3.10 -11.47 -2.97
N GLU A 44 2.03 -12.24 -3.19
CA GLU A 44 0.94 -11.84 -4.09
C GLU A 44 0.25 -10.54 -3.65
N LEU A 45 0.10 -10.31 -2.35
CA LEU A 45 -0.51 -9.09 -1.83
C LEU A 45 0.38 -7.87 -2.08
N MET A 46 1.69 -8.01 -1.91
CA MET A 46 2.64 -6.96 -2.25
C MET A 46 2.63 -6.67 -3.75
N ASP A 47 2.62 -7.70 -4.59
CA ASP A 47 2.55 -7.55 -6.04
C ASP A 47 1.24 -6.86 -6.46
N PHE A 48 0.11 -7.26 -5.88
CA PHE A 48 -1.18 -6.59 -6.08
C PHE A 48 -1.09 -5.10 -5.72
N TYR A 49 -0.56 -4.77 -4.54
CA TYR A 49 -0.44 -3.40 -4.05
C TYR A 49 0.44 -2.53 -4.97
N LEU A 50 1.60 -3.05 -5.36
CA LEU A 50 2.54 -2.35 -6.25
C LEU A 50 1.97 -2.16 -7.66
N ASN A 51 1.27 -3.16 -8.19
CA ASN A 51 0.61 -3.05 -9.49
C ASN A 51 -0.54 -2.05 -9.46
N LEU A 52 -1.35 -2.06 -8.41
CA LEU A 52 -2.44 -1.09 -8.23
C LEU A 52 -1.92 0.34 -8.17
N THR A 53 -0.96 0.62 -7.28
CA THR A 53 -0.37 1.96 -7.14
C THR A 53 0.33 2.41 -8.43
N THR A 54 1.08 1.54 -9.09
CA THR A 54 1.69 1.84 -10.41
C THR A 54 0.64 2.17 -11.47
N THR A 55 -0.48 1.43 -11.49
CA THR A 55 -1.57 1.65 -12.46
C THR A 55 -2.23 3.00 -12.21
N ILE A 56 -2.52 3.32 -10.95
CA ILE A 56 -3.14 4.59 -10.55
C ILE A 56 -2.22 5.76 -10.89
N ASN A 57 -0.93 5.68 -10.56
CA ASN A 57 0.07 6.71 -10.88
C ASN A 57 0.20 6.98 -12.39
N GLY A 58 -0.21 6.01 -13.22
CA GLY A 58 -0.28 6.18 -14.67
C GLY A 58 -1.50 6.98 -15.15
N THR A 59 -2.47 7.23 -14.28
CA THR A 59 -3.79 7.82 -14.59
C THR A 59 -4.10 9.09 -13.80
N ASP A 60 -3.51 9.28 -12.61
CA ASP A 60 -3.80 10.39 -11.68
C ASP A 60 -2.89 11.62 -11.88
N ILE A 61 -2.04 11.63 -12.91
CA ILE A 61 -1.00 12.67 -13.13
C ILE A 61 -1.58 14.08 -13.12
N ASP A 62 -2.71 14.30 -13.82
CA ASP A 62 -3.32 15.62 -13.90
C ASP A 62 -4.00 16.02 -12.58
N LEU A 63 -4.55 15.05 -11.84
CA LEU A 63 -5.07 15.29 -10.49
C LEU A 63 -3.96 15.71 -9.53
N ASN A 64 -2.85 14.96 -9.50
CA ASN A 64 -1.69 15.29 -8.67
C ASN A 64 -1.12 16.66 -9.06
N GLY A 65 -1.08 16.97 -10.36
CA GLY A 65 -0.70 18.27 -10.88
C GLY A 65 -1.61 19.42 -10.40
N TYR A 66 -2.93 19.20 -10.39
CA TYR A 66 -3.89 20.16 -9.85
C TYR A 66 -3.68 20.39 -8.35
N GLU A 67 -3.63 19.32 -7.55
CA GLU A 67 -3.48 19.40 -6.08
C GLU A 67 -2.16 20.11 -5.70
N ALA A 68 -1.07 19.81 -6.41
CA ALA A 68 0.21 20.50 -6.24
C ALA A 68 0.13 21.99 -6.63
N ALA A 69 -0.56 22.34 -7.72
CA ALA A 69 -0.70 23.72 -8.17
C ALA A 69 -1.54 24.57 -7.20
N VAL A 70 -2.67 24.04 -6.71
CA VAL A 70 -3.53 24.76 -5.76
C VAL A 70 -2.93 24.85 -4.37
N GLY A 71 -2.10 23.87 -3.97
CA GLY A 71 -1.34 23.91 -2.71
C GLY A 71 -0.05 24.75 -2.75
N GLY A 72 0.31 25.28 -3.92
CA GLY A 72 1.54 26.05 -4.13
C GLY A 72 1.50 27.48 -3.58
N GLU A 73 2.65 28.16 -3.58
CA GLU A 73 2.76 29.55 -3.08
C GLU A 73 1.97 30.57 -3.92
N ALA A 74 1.70 30.25 -5.18
CA ALA A 74 0.93 31.08 -6.11
C ALA A 74 -0.10 30.21 -6.86
N PRO A 75 -1.26 29.92 -6.23
CA PRO A 75 -2.30 29.10 -6.84
C PRO A 75 -2.84 29.70 -8.15
N PRO A 76 -3.15 28.88 -9.16
CA PRO A 76 -3.78 29.33 -10.39
C PRO A 76 -5.19 29.87 -10.10
N THR A 77 -5.70 30.75 -10.96
CA THR A 77 -7.05 31.32 -10.84
C THR A 77 -7.72 31.46 -12.21
N GLY A 78 -9.04 31.69 -12.23
CA GLY A 78 -9.79 31.93 -13.46
C GLY A 78 -9.70 30.77 -14.46
N ASP A 79 -9.50 31.10 -15.74
CA ASP A 79 -9.47 30.11 -16.83
C ASP A 79 -8.36 29.04 -16.67
N GLU A 80 -7.23 29.40 -16.04
CA GLU A 80 -6.15 28.45 -15.79
C GLU A 80 -6.57 27.40 -14.75
N LEU A 81 -7.18 27.84 -13.64
CA LEU A 81 -7.69 26.95 -12.61
C LEU A 81 -8.79 26.04 -13.17
N ALA A 82 -9.72 26.59 -13.96
CA ALA A 82 -10.80 25.82 -14.58
C ALA A 82 -10.25 24.72 -15.51
N LYS A 83 -9.25 25.04 -16.34
CA LYS A 83 -8.61 24.06 -17.22
C LYS A 83 -7.91 22.94 -16.45
N LEU A 84 -7.22 23.28 -15.35
CA LEU A 84 -6.58 22.28 -14.50
C LEU A 84 -7.62 21.40 -13.81
N ALA A 85 -8.72 21.97 -13.33
CA ALA A 85 -9.81 21.23 -12.70
C ALA A 85 -10.48 20.24 -13.68
N ASP A 86 -10.72 20.64 -14.94
CA ASP A 86 -11.28 19.77 -15.97
C ASP A 86 -10.38 18.54 -16.24
N SER A 87 -9.06 18.77 -16.39
CA SER A 87 -8.07 17.71 -16.57
C SER A 87 -7.98 16.79 -15.35
N ALA A 88 -7.93 17.38 -14.15
CA ALA A 88 -7.89 16.64 -12.89
C ALA A 88 -9.15 15.79 -12.68
N ALA A 89 -10.32 16.30 -13.04
CA ALA A 89 -11.57 15.55 -12.92
C ALA A 89 -11.59 14.33 -13.84
N ALA A 90 -11.13 14.48 -15.08
CA ALA A 90 -11.01 13.36 -16.02
C ALA A 90 -10.02 12.31 -15.53
N SER A 91 -8.86 12.75 -15.04
CA SER A 91 -7.83 11.92 -14.45
C SER A 91 -8.34 11.15 -13.22
N ALA A 92 -9.06 11.81 -12.32
CA ALA A 92 -9.70 11.17 -11.17
C ALA A 92 -10.72 10.10 -11.58
N GLU A 93 -11.54 10.34 -12.61
CA GLU A 93 -12.47 9.31 -13.14
C GLU A 93 -11.74 8.11 -13.76
N GLU A 94 -10.60 8.35 -14.42
CA GLU A 94 -9.76 7.27 -14.96
C GLU A 94 -9.11 6.46 -13.84
N SER A 95 -8.64 7.10 -12.77
CA SER A 95 -8.09 6.44 -11.59
C SER A 95 -9.14 5.61 -10.84
N ALA A 96 -10.36 6.12 -10.67
CA ALA A 96 -11.46 5.35 -10.09
C ALA A 96 -11.72 4.06 -10.90
N LYS A 97 -11.81 4.18 -12.24
CA LYS A 97 -11.96 3.02 -13.13
C LYS A 97 -10.77 2.07 -13.08
N ALA A 98 -9.55 2.59 -12.97
CA ALA A 98 -8.35 1.76 -12.84
C ALA A 98 -8.38 0.92 -11.57
N VAL A 99 -8.79 1.51 -10.44
CA VAL A 99 -8.99 0.80 -9.17
C VAL A 99 -10.04 -0.29 -9.32
N GLU A 100 -11.22 0.04 -9.85
CA GLU A 100 -12.33 -0.90 -10.01
C GLU A 100 -11.95 -2.11 -10.90
N ASN A 101 -11.22 -1.84 -11.98
CA ASN A 101 -10.80 -2.85 -12.95
C ASN A 101 -9.58 -3.68 -12.52
N THR A 102 -8.93 -3.33 -11.41
CA THR A 102 -7.80 -4.12 -10.90
C THR A 102 -8.33 -5.44 -10.35
N GLU A 103 -7.94 -6.56 -10.97
CA GLU A 103 -8.35 -7.89 -10.55
C GLU A 103 -7.65 -8.31 -9.25
N VAL A 104 -8.41 -8.95 -8.35
CA VAL A 104 -7.84 -9.55 -7.14
C VAL A 104 -7.28 -10.93 -7.50
N PRO A 105 -5.97 -11.19 -7.30
CA PRO A 105 -5.37 -12.49 -7.56
C PRO A 105 -6.04 -13.61 -6.77
N SER A 106 -6.11 -14.81 -7.37
CA SER A 106 -6.75 -15.97 -6.74
C SER A 106 -5.97 -16.53 -5.54
N GLY A 107 -4.69 -16.19 -5.34
CA GLY A 107 -3.96 -16.55 -4.12
C GLY A 107 -4.30 -15.64 -2.94
N LEU A 108 -5.11 -14.60 -3.15
CA LEU A 108 -5.57 -13.67 -2.11
C LEU A 108 -7.01 -13.91 -1.65
N GLU A 109 -7.57 -15.11 -1.84
CA GLU A 109 -8.96 -15.41 -1.44
C GLU A 109 -9.23 -15.15 0.06
N ASP A 110 -8.24 -15.37 0.93
CA ASP A 110 -8.35 -15.10 2.37
C ASP A 110 -8.44 -13.59 2.69
N TYR A 111 -7.94 -12.73 1.80
CA TYR A 111 -7.97 -11.26 1.93
C TYR A 111 -9.00 -10.59 1.02
N LYS A 112 -9.61 -11.35 0.10
CA LYS A 112 -10.42 -10.84 -1.01
C LYS A 112 -11.50 -9.86 -0.59
N LYS A 113 -12.24 -10.18 0.47
CA LYS A 113 -13.29 -9.30 0.96
C LYS A 113 -12.72 -7.94 1.39
N ASP A 114 -11.65 -7.95 2.17
CA ASP A 114 -11.02 -6.73 2.67
C ASP A 114 -10.38 -5.93 1.51
N ILE A 115 -9.81 -6.62 0.51
CA ILE A 115 -9.25 -5.99 -0.69
C ILE A 115 -10.35 -5.32 -1.52
N GLU A 116 -11.50 -5.97 -1.73
CA GLU A 116 -12.61 -5.35 -2.48
C GLU A 116 -13.23 -4.18 -1.72
N GLU A 117 -13.32 -4.24 -0.39
CA GLU A 117 -13.73 -3.09 0.43
C GLU A 117 -12.72 -1.93 0.28
N PHE A 118 -11.42 -2.20 0.36
CA PHE A 118 -10.36 -1.23 0.10
C PHE A 118 -10.46 -0.59 -1.29
N LYS A 119 -10.59 -1.41 -2.34
CA LYS A 119 -10.77 -0.91 -3.71
C LYS A 119 -12.01 -0.03 -3.82
N SER A 120 -13.13 -0.43 -3.23
CA SER A 120 -14.36 0.34 -3.27
C SER A 120 -14.19 1.70 -2.60
N THR A 121 -13.56 1.77 -1.42
CA THR A 121 -13.33 3.03 -0.70
C THR A 121 -12.34 3.93 -1.46
N LEU A 122 -11.29 3.35 -2.06
CA LEU A 122 -10.33 4.11 -2.87
C LEU A 122 -10.98 4.67 -4.16
N ALA A 123 -11.77 3.86 -4.87
CA ALA A 123 -12.52 4.32 -6.04
C ALA A 123 -13.56 5.38 -5.67
N GLU A 124 -14.23 5.24 -4.51
CA GLU A 124 -15.16 6.24 -3.97
C GLU A 124 -14.45 7.59 -3.75
N SER A 125 -13.25 7.60 -3.14
CA SER A 125 -12.43 8.81 -2.98
C SER A 125 -12.17 9.50 -4.33
N TYR A 126 -11.69 8.76 -5.34
CA TYR A 126 -11.44 9.33 -6.67
C TYR A 126 -12.70 9.86 -7.35
N ASN A 127 -13.82 9.13 -7.26
CA ASN A 127 -15.10 9.60 -7.79
C ASN A 127 -15.56 10.89 -7.10
N MET A 128 -15.41 11.00 -5.78
CA MET A 128 -15.74 12.23 -5.04
C MET A 128 -14.84 13.40 -5.47
N LYS A 129 -13.53 13.16 -5.70
CA LYS A 129 -12.64 14.20 -6.26
C LYS A 129 -13.13 14.66 -7.63
N ALA A 130 -13.46 13.73 -8.52
CA ALA A 130 -13.98 14.05 -9.84
C ALA A 130 -15.28 14.87 -9.79
N GLU A 131 -16.22 14.50 -8.92
CA GLU A 131 -17.48 15.22 -8.73
C GLU A 131 -17.26 16.63 -8.19
N ALA A 132 -16.40 16.78 -7.18
CA ALA A 132 -16.07 18.07 -6.59
C ALA A 132 -15.40 19.01 -7.60
N LEU A 133 -14.47 18.49 -8.42
CA LEU A 133 -13.76 19.26 -9.45
C LEU A 133 -14.67 19.71 -10.61
N LYS A 134 -15.78 19.00 -10.86
CA LYS A 134 -16.79 19.35 -11.88
C LYS A 134 -17.84 20.32 -11.35
N ALA A 135 -17.90 20.54 -10.05
CA ALA A 135 -18.87 21.45 -9.45
C ALA A 135 -18.55 22.92 -9.81
N GLU A 136 -19.57 23.77 -9.83
CA GLU A 136 -19.36 25.21 -10.02
C GLU A 136 -18.74 25.83 -8.76
N GLY A 137 -17.58 26.49 -8.91
CA GLY A 137 -16.91 27.21 -7.83
C GLY A 137 -15.51 26.68 -7.55
N GLU A 138 -14.98 27.01 -6.36
CA GLU A 138 -13.75 26.39 -5.86
C GLU A 138 -14.07 24.97 -5.40
N ALA A 139 -13.27 23.99 -5.86
CA ALA A 139 -13.45 22.60 -5.48
C ALA A 139 -13.07 22.39 -4.01
N ASP A 140 -13.92 21.67 -3.27
CA ASP A 140 -13.62 21.19 -1.92
C ASP A 140 -13.40 19.68 -1.97
N LEU A 141 -12.17 19.26 -1.71
CA LEU A 141 -11.76 17.85 -1.76
C LEU A 141 -11.77 17.18 -0.37
N THR A 142 -12.17 17.91 0.69
CA THR A 142 -12.01 17.45 2.08
C THR A 142 -12.65 16.08 2.33
N GLU A 143 -13.91 15.87 1.93
CA GLU A 143 -14.60 14.60 2.14
C GLU A 143 -13.96 13.47 1.31
N ALA A 144 -13.46 13.78 0.13
CA ALA A 144 -12.77 12.82 -0.73
C ALA A 144 -11.41 12.40 -0.14
N ASP A 145 -10.69 13.33 0.48
CA ASP A 145 -9.44 13.07 1.19
C ASP A 145 -9.65 12.26 2.47
N GLU A 146 -10.76 12.48 3.19
CA GLU A 146 -11.16 11.61 4.31
C GLU A 146 -11.37 10.16 3.85
N LYS A 147 -11.97 9.97 2.66
CA LYS A 147 -12.11 8.65 2.04
C LYS A 147 -10.78 8.05 1.60
N MET A 148 -9.85 8.85 1.11
CA MET A 148 -8.48 8.39 0.81
C MET A 148 -7.78 7.88 2.08
N VAL A 149 -7.93 8.60 3.20
CA VAL A 149 -7.40 8.18 4.50
C VAL A 149 -8.08 6.90 5.00
N GLU A 150 -9.38 6.74 4.78
CA GLU A 150 -10.09 5.49 5.08
C GLU A 150 -9.48 4.31 4.29
N ALA A 151 -9.27 4.48 2.98
CA ALA A 151 -8.63 3.47 2.13
C ALA A 151 -7.19 3.16 2.59
N GLU A 152 -6.40 4.18 2.94
CA GLU A 152 -5.05 4.00 3.49
C GLU A 152 -5.04 3.14 4.76
N ASN A 153 -6.01 3.36 5.66
CA ASN A 153 -6.12 2.57 6.88
C ASN A 153 -6.55 1.12 6.60
N GLN A 154 -7.42 0.90 5.63
CA GLN A 154 -7.82 -0.45 5.20
C GLN A 154 -6.63 -1.23 4.65
N ILE A 155 -5.87 -0.66 3.71
CA ILE A 155 -4.72 -1.36 3.12
C ILE A 155 -3.61 -1.62 4.15
N LYS A 156 -3.36 -0.70 5.07
CA LYS A 156 -2.45 -0.93 6.21
C LYS A 156 -2.87 -2.15 7.03
N ALA A 157 -4.16 -2.25 7.36
CA ALA A 157 -4.67 -3.40 8.11
C ALA A 157 -4.55 -4.72 7.33
N ILE A 158 -4.74 -4.72 6.02
CA ILE A 158 -4.58 -5.91 5.16
C ILE A 158 -3.10 -6.35 5.14
N LEU A 159 -2.17 -5.41 4.93
CA LEU A 159 -0.73 -5.67 4.94
C LEU A 159 -0.25 -6.19 6.30
N ASP A 160 -0.68 -5.57 7.39
CA ASP A 160 -0.33 -5.98 8.76
C ASP A 160 -0.82 -7.41 9.06
N LYS A 161 -2.05 -7.77 8.62
CA LYS A 161 -2.59 -9.14 8.75
C LYS A 161 -1.73 -10.17 8.02
N ALA A 162 -1.14 -9.80 6.88
CA ALA A 162 -0.23 -10.64 6.11
C ALA A 162 1.22 -10.63 6.64
N GLY A 163 1.50 -9.90 7.73
CA GLY A 163 2.85 -9.76 8.29
C GLY A 163 3.79 -8.89 7.46
N LEU A 164 3.23 -8.08 6.55
CA LEU A 164 3.97 -7.12 5.74
C LEU A 164 4.08 -5.78 6.48
N VAL A 165 5.17 -5.07 6.24
CA VAL A 165 5.32 -3.69 6.70
C VAL A 165 4.57 -2.78 5.73
N SER A 166 3.65 -1.98 6.26
CA SER A 166 2.89 -1.04 5.46
C SER A 166 3.67 0.25 5.15
N SER A 167 3.52 0.73 3.92
CA SER A 167 3.88 2.09 3.49
C SER A 167 2.67 3.02 3.58
N SER A 168 2.85 4.29 3.22
CA SER A 168 1.73 5.22 3.13
C SER A 168 1.19 5.21 1.71
N LEU A 169 -0.08 4.82 1.56
CA LEU A 169 -0.78 4.83 0.26
C LEU A 169 -0.72 6.20 -0.39
N VAL A 170 -0.97 7.26 0.37
CA VAL A 170 -0.94 8.64 -0.14
C VAL A 170 0.44 8.99 -0.69
N ASN A 171 1.52 8.60 -0.01
CA ASN A 171 2.87 8.85 -0.53
C ASN A 171 3.20 8.00 -1.76
N ASP A 172 2.66 6.78 -1.83
CA ASP A 172 2.90 5.87 -2.95
C ASP A 172 2.09 6.27 -4.20
N LEU A 173 1.01 7.04 -4.02
CA LEU A 173 0.18 7.61 -5.10
C LEU A 173 0.63 9.01 -5.54
N ASN A 174 1.19 9.81 -4.63
CA ASN A 174 1.66 11.17 -4.92
C ASN A 174 3.09 11.20 -5.53
N GLY A 175 3.31 10.40 -6.58
CA GLY A 175 4.58 10.29 -7.31
C GLY A 175 4.95 11.50 -8.16
#